data_AF-A0A1A8XPT8-F1
#
_entry.id   AF-A0A1A8XPT8-F1
#
_cell.length_a   1.000
_cell.length_b   1.000
_cell.length_c   1.000
_cell.angle_alpha   90.00
_cell.angle_beta   90.00
_cell.angle_gamma   90.00
#
_symmetry.space_group_name_H-M   'P 1'
#
loop_
_entity.id
_entity.type
_entity.pdbx_description
1 polymer ?
#
loop_
_entity_poly.entity_id
_entity_poly.type
_entity_poly.pdbx_seq_one_letter_code
_entity_poly.pdbx_strand_id
1 'polypeptide(L)'
;MDRMAGALLDAQVDLNPHQIDAALFATSNPLSKGAILADEVGLGKTIEAGLLITQKWAGRKRRILVTTPANLRKQWHQELADKFAIASSLLEAKSYRQAIKDGATNPFDVAGNSATVLICSYQFAAGKAKDVQSVPWDLVVVDEAHRLRNVYKPENKTARILRDALRLPHKVLLTATPLQNSLLELYGLVSFVDQRVFGDLDSFRAQFGQLKIQARRDSLIDELELL
;
A
#
# COMPACT_ATOMS: atom_id res chain seq x y z
N MET A 1 -16.77 15.50 11.06
CA MET A 1 -15.62 14.72 10.58
C MET A 1 -14.58 14.54 11.70
N ASP A 2 -14.96 14.79 12.96
CA ASP A 2 -14.00 15.17 14.02
C ASP A 2 -13.69 14.09 15.07
N ARG A 3 -14.39 12.95 15.05
CA ARG A 3 -14.22 11.93 16.10
C ARG A 3 -12.96 11.07 15.97
N MET A 4 -12.49 10.80 14.75
CA MET A 4 -11.33 9.91 14.54
C MET A 4 -9.99 10.60 14.82
N ALA A 5 -9.85 11.86 14.40
CA ALA A 5 -8.68 12.67 14.72
C ALA A 5 -8.55 12.91 16.24
N GLY A 6 -9.69 13.11 16.92
CA GLY A 6 -9.75 13.24 18.38
C GLY A 6 -9.37 11.95 19.12
N ALA A 7 -9.85 10.79 18.68
CA ALA A 7 -9.53 9.51 19.31
C ALA A 7 -8.04 9.11 19.19
N LEU A 8 -7.38 9.51 18.09
CA LEU A 8 -5.93 9.35 17.91
C LEU A 8 -5.10 10.25 18.84
N LEU A 9 -5.67 11.39 19.25
CA LEU A 9 -5.06 12.35 20.18
C LEU A 9 -5.22 11.91 21.64
N ASP A 10 -6.30 11.21 21.99
CA ASP A 10 -6.53 10.70 23.36
C ASP A 10 -5.67 9.48 23.72
N ALA A 11 -5.07 8.80 22.73
CA ALA A 11 -4.11 7.70 22.93
C ALA A 11 -2.70 8.18 23.33
N GLN A 12 -2.61 9.17 24.21
CA GLN A 12 -1.39 9.66 24.83
C GLN A 12 -0.84 8.67 25.88
N VAL A 13 -0.25 7.54 25.51
CA VAL A 13 0.60 6.79 26.44
C VAL A 13 1.64 6.02 25.64
N ASP A 14 2.91 6.30 25.92
CA ASP A 14 4.12 5.57 25.53
C ASP A 14 4.04 4.73 24.26
N LEU A 15 4.70 5.20 23.21
CA LEU A 15 5.03 4.36 22.08
C LEU A 15 6.08 3.29 22.50
N ASN A 16 5.66 2.24 23.23
CA ASN A 16 5.85 0.87 22.75
C ASN A 16 4.49 0.32 22.27
N PRO A 17 4.09 0.80 21.08
CA PRO A 17 2.77 0.84 20.53
C PRO A 17 2.60 -0.29 19.50
N HIS A 18 1.45 -0.91 19.57
CA HIS A 18 0.62 -1.56 18.56
C HIS A 18 0.51 -0.76 17.24
N GLN A 19 1.60 -0.18 16.73
CA GLN A 19 1.75 0.69 15.56
C GLN A 19 0.51 1.52 15.21
N ILE A 20 -0.15 2.13 16.20
CA ILE A 20 -1.42 2.86 16.06
C ILE A 20 -2.44 2.01 15.27
N ASP A 21 -3.12 1.17 16.05
CA ASP A 21 -3.56 -0.19 15.78
C ASP A 21 -4.04 -0.48 14.36
N ALA A 22 -3.29 -1.23 13.56
CA ALA A 22 -3.76 -1.65 12.23
C ALA A 22 -4.07 -0.50 11.24
N ALA A 23 -3.34 0.63 11.29
CA ALA A 23 -3.82 1.83 10.58
C ALA A 23 -5.29 2.19 10.93
N LEU A 24 -5.74 1.69 12.10
CA LEU A 24 -6.98 1.75 12.93
C LEU A 24 -8.33 1.86 12.27
N PHE A 25 -8.31 1.68 10.97
CA PHE A 25 -9.42 1.76 10.08
C PHE A 25 -8.93 1.14 8.78
N ALA A 26 -8.50 -0.13 8.81
CA ALA A 26 -8.34 -0.92 7.59
C ALA A 26 -9.51 -0.70 6.64
N THR A 27 -10.70 -0.47 7.20
CA THR A 27 -11.88 0.03 6.51
C THR A 27 -13.07 0.10 7.50
N SER A 28 -13.07 0.85 8.61
CA SER A 28 -14.25 0.76 9.53
C SER A 28 -15.55 1.30 8.93
N ASN A 29 -15.51 1.76 7.68
CA ASN A 29 -16.67 1.83 6.80
C ASN A 29 -16.57 0.67 5.78
N PRO A 30 -17.62 -0.15 5.59
CA PRO A 30 -17.73 -1.08 4.46
C PRO A 30 -17.41 -0.45 3.08
N LEU A 31 -17.40 0.89 2.99
CA LEU A 31 -17.09 1.70 1.82
C LEU A 31 -15.62 2.10 1.61
N SER A 32 -14.71 1.83 2.56
CA SER A 32 -13.32 2.28 2.41
C SER A 32 -12.55 1.46 1.37
N LYS A 33 -11.64 2.14 0.67
CA LYS A 33 -10.95 1.63 -0.52
C LYS A 33 -9.66 0.88 -0.22
N GLY A 34 -9.42 0.45 1.02
CA GLY A 34 -8.22 -0.33 1.33
C GLY A 34 -7.69 -0.18 2.75
N ALA A 35 -6.70 -1.02 3.08
CA ALA A 35 -6.08 -1.16 4.38
C ALA A 35 -4.54 -0.97 4.30
N ILE A 36 -3.90 -0.72 5.44
CA ILE A 36 -2.44 -0.69 5.59
C ILE A 36 -2.06 -1.71 6.67
N LEU A 37 -1.24 -2.70 6.30
CA LEU A 37 -0.67 -3.71 7.19
C LEU A 37 0.74 -3.26 7.58
N ALA A 38 0.90 -2.99 8.87
CA ALA A 38 2.03 -2.29 9.45
C ALA A 38 2.70 -3.15 10.54
N ASP A 39 3.19 -4.33 10.16
CA ASP A 39 3.84 -5.25 11.10
C ASP A 39 5.35 -5.22 10.95
N GLU A 40 6.10 -5.61 11.98
CA GLU A 40 7.57 -5.71 11.93
C GLU A 40 8.09 -6.61 10.80
N VAL A 41 9.35 -6.41 10.41
CA VAL A 41 10.02 -7.25 9.40
C VAL A 41 10.06 -8.69 9.91
N GLY A 42 9.65 -9.64 9.06
CA GLY A 42 9.64 -11.07 9.41
C GLY A 42 8.35 -11.59 10.02
N LEU A 43 7.38 -10.74 10.39
CA LEU A 43 6.11 -11.17 10.99
C LEU A 43 5.08 -11.77 10.01
N GLY A 44 5.44 -11.94 8.73
CA GLY A 44 4.57 -12.67 7.79
C GLY A 44 3.56 -11.83 7.02
N LYS A 45 3.77 -10.52 6.82
CA LYS A 45 2.92 -9.68 5.94
C LYS A 45 2.64 -10.30 4.56
N THR A 46 3.61 -11.00 3.97
CA THR A 46 3.44 -11.73 2.71
C THR A 46 2.46 -12.90 2.86
N ILE A 47 2.46 -13.58 4.01
CA ILE A 47 1.50 -14.65 4.33
C ILE A 47 0.09 -14.07 4.46
N GLU A 48 -0.08 -12.99 5.22
CA GLU A 48 -1.38 -12.33 5.39
C GLU A 48 -1.95 -11.82 4.07
N ALA A 49 -1.12 -11.17 3.26
CA ALA A 49 -1.50 -10.76 1.92
C ALA A 49 -1.84 -11.96 1.03
N GLY A 50 -1.08 -13.06 1.11
CA GLY A 50 -1.37 -14.30 0.41
C GLY A 50 -2.71 -14.93 0.80
N LEU A 51 -3.06 -14.92 2.10
CA LEU A 51 -4.37 -15.37 2.59
C LEU A 51 -5.51 -14.50 2.03
N LEU A 52 -5.34 -13.17 2.04
CA LEU A 52 -6.30 -12.25 1.45
C LEU A 52 -6.49 -12.50 -0.06
N ILE A 53 -5.38 -12.65 -0.80
CA ILE A 53 -5.42 -12.97 -2.23
C ILE A 53 -6.17 -14.28 -2.45
N THR A 54 -5.88 -15.31 -1.67
CA THR A 54 -6.55 -16.63 -1.72
C THR A 54 -8.06 -16.50 -1.49
N GLN A 55 -8.47 -15.71 -0.49
CA GLN A 55 -9.88 -15.45 -0.21
C GLN A 55 -10.58 -14.76 -1.39
N LYS A 56 -9.95 -13.74 -2.00
CA LYS A 56 -10.50 -13.08 -3.21
C LYS A 56 -10.57 -14.04 -4.38
N TRP A 57 -9.55 -14.86 -4.56
CA TRP A 57 -9.47 -15.86 -5.63
C TRP A 57 -10.60 -16.89 -5.55
N ALA A 58 -10.87 -17.41 -4.34
CA ALA A 58 -11.99 -18.30 -4.06
C ALA A 58 -13.35 -17.64 -4.37
N GLY A 59 -13.47 -16.34 -4.09
CA GLY A 59 -14.64 -15.52 -4.43
C GLY A 59 -14.73 -15.09 -5.90
N ARG A 60 -13.94 -15.68 -6.82
CA ARG A 60 -13.86 -15.33 -8.25
C ARG A 60 -13.45 -13.88 -8.56
N LYS A 61 -12.85 -13.19 -7.58
CA LYS A 61 -12.25 -11.87 -7.72
C LYS A 61 -10.78 -12.03 -8.09
N ARG A 62 -10.52 -12.22 -9.39
CA ARG A 62 -9.22 -12.69 -9.91
C ARG A 62 -8.39 -11.62 -10.61
N ARG A 63 -8.90 -10.39 -10.76
CA ARG A 63 -8.08 -9.26 -11.22
C ARG A 63 -7.30 -8.71 -10.03
N ILE A 64 -6.17 -9.32 -9.75
CA ILE A 64 -5.31 -8.97 -8.61
C ILE A 64 -3.95 -8.50 -9.13
N LEU A 65 -3.53 -7.34 -8.66
CA LEU A 65 -2.22 -6.75 -8.95
C LEU A 65 -1.37 -6.72 -7.67
N VAL A 66 -0.14 -7.20 -7.75
CA VAL A 66 0.89 -7.00 -6.73
C VAL A 66 1.94 -6.05 -7.29
N THR A 67 2.11 -4.90 -6.65
CA THR A 67 3.21 -3.96 -6.92
C THR A 67 4.21 -3.99 -5.79
N THR A 68 5.47 -4.26 -6.11
CA THR A 68 6.54 -4.50 -5.13
C THR A 68 7.88 -4.01 -5.69
N PRO A 69 8.93 -3.74 -4.88
CA PRO A 69 10.24 -3.42 -5.41
C PRO A 69 10.74 -4.47 -6.40
N ALA A 70 11.55 -4.05 -7.38
CA ALA A 70 11.90 -4.90 -8.51
C ALA A 70 12.60 -6.22 -8.12
N ASN A 71 13.34 -6.21 -7.01
CA ASN A 71 14.05 -7.35 -6.44
C ASN A 71 13.14 -8.35 -5.72
N LEU A 72 11.95 -7.95 -5.26
CA LEU A 72 11.02 -8.81 -4.51
C LEU A 72 10.00 -9.53 -5.40
N ARG A 73 9.88 -9.16 -6.68
CA ARG A 73 8.87 -9.73 -7.61
C ARG A 73 8.99 -11.24 -7.77
N LYS A 74 10.22 -11.77 -7.88
CA LYS A 74 10.46 -13.22 -7.99
C LYS A 74 10.10 -13.95 -6.70
N GLN A 75 10.40 -13.34 -5.55
CA GLN A 75 10.02 -13.88 -4.25
C GLN A 75 8.49 -13.95 -4.13
N TRP A 76 7.77 -12.89 -4.47
CA TRP A 76 6.30 -12.89 -4.51
C TRP A 76 5.73 -13.99 -5.41
N HIS A 77 6.30 -14.16 -6.61
CA HIS A 77 5.89 -15.21 -7.52
C HIS A 77 6.06 -16.61 -6.91
N GLN A 78 7.22 -16.87 -6.31
CA GLN A 78 7.53 -18.14 -5.66
C GLN A 78 6.64 -18.40 -4.44
N GLU A 79 6.45 -17.40 -3.57
CA GLU A 79 5.62 -17.55 -2.37
C GLU A 79 4.15 -17.81 -2.71
N LEU A 80 3.60 -17.14 -3.72
CA LEU A 80 2.23 -17.40 -4.19
C LEU A 80 2.07 -18.83 -4.75
N ALA A 81 3.07 -19.33 -5.47
CA ALA A 81 3.05 -20.69 -6.00
C ALA A 81 3.18 -21.73 -4.89
N ASP A 82 4.23 -21.63 -4.06
CA ASP A 82 4.60 -22.67 -3.10
C ASP A 82 3.64 -22.75 -1.91
N LYS A 83 3.23 -21.59 -1.39
CA LYS A 83 2.45 -21.53 -0.13
C LYS A 83 0.95 -21.50 -0.36
N PHE A 84 0.51 -21.00 -1.51
CA PHE A 84 -0.90 -20.75 -1.80
C PHE A 84 -1.42 -21.47 -3.05
N ALA A 85 -0.55 -22.12 -3.83
CA ALA A 85 -0.90 -22.74 -5.12
C ALA A 85 -1.60 -21.77 -6.09
N ILE A 86 -1.23 -20.48 -6.05
CA ILE A 86 -1.79 -19.43 -6.89
C ILE A 86 -0.84 -19.12 -8.04
N ALA A 87 -1.33 -19.33 -9.27
CA ALA A 87 -0.61 -18.93 -10.47
C ALA A 87 -0.46 -17.41 -10.53
N SER A 88 0.76 -16.95 -10.78
CA SER A 88 1.07 -15.54 -10.94
C SER A 88 1.98 -15.31 -12.15
N SER A 89 1.95 -14.10 -12.72
CA SER A 89 2.74 -13.75 -13.89
C SER A 89 3.54 -12.47 -13.64
N LEU A 90 4.83 -12.53 -13.96
CA LEU A 90 5.72 -11.37 -13.88
C LEU A 90 5.58 -10.51 -15.14
N LEU A 91 5.04 -9.31 -14.99
CA LEU A 91 4.91 -8.36 -16.09
C LEU A 91 6.07 -7.35 -16.05
N GLU A 92 6.83 -7.33 -17.14
CA GLU A 92 8.01 -6.50 -17.33
C GLU A 92 8.04 -5.91 -18.74
N ALA A 93 8.98 -5.01 -19.04
CA ALA A 93 9.09 -4.40 -20.36
C ALA A 93 9.20 -5.41 -21.52
N LYS A 94 9.89 -6.55 -21.31
CA LYS A 94 10.01 -7.60 -22.32
C LYS A 94 8.68 -8.34 -22.50
N SER A 95 8.10 -8.88 -21.42
CA SER A 95 6.84 -9.64 -21.50
C SER A 95 5.65 -8.78 -21.92
N TYR A 96 5.62 -7.51 -21.53
CA TYR A 96 4.64 -6.53 -21.98
C TYR A 96 4.69 -6.32 -23.50
N ARG A 97 5.89 -6.01 -24.04
CA ARG A 97 6.04 -5.80 -25.49
C ARG A 97 5.71 -7.05 -26.28
N GLN A 98 6.07 -8.21 -25.74
CA GLN A 98 5.74 -9.50 -26.35
C GLN A 98 4.21 -9.70 -26.37
N ALA A 99 3.51 -9.49 -25.26
CA ALA A 99 2.05 -9.62 -25.21
C ALA A 99 1.34 -8.67 -26.20
N ILE A 100 1.80 -7.43 -26.34
CA ILE A 100 1.29 -6.51 -27.38
C ILE A 100 1.51 -7.07 -28.79
N LYS A 101 2.71 -7.58 -29.07
CA LYS A 101 3.05 -8.20 -30.36
C LYS A 101 2.18 -9.43 -30.65
N ASP A 102 1.83 -10.17 -29.61
CA ASP A 102 0.95 -11.35 -29.66
C ASP A 102 -0.55 -10.98 -29.71
N GLY A 103 -0.88 -9.68 -29.82
CA GLY A 103 -2.23 -9.19 -30.04
C GLY A 103 -3.00 -8.80 -28.77
N ALA A 104 -2.37 -8.81 -27.60
CA ALA A 104 -3.01 -8.32 -26.38
C ALA A 104 -3.30 -6.81 -26.49
N THR A 105 -4.55 -6.41 -26.28
CA THR A 105 -4.94 -4.98 -26.25
C THR A 105 -4.41 -4.29 -25.01
N ASN A 106 -4.46 -4.97 -23.87
CA ASN A 106 -3.89 -4.53 -22.61
C ASN A 106 -3.21 -5.71 -21.88
N PRO A 107 -1.86 -5.75 -21.82
CA PRO A 107 -1.13 -6.80 -21.11
C PRO A 107 -1.38 -6.89 -19.59
N PHE A 108 -2.05 -5.89 -19.00
CA PHE A 108 -2.49 -5.95 -17.61
C PHE A 108 -3.84 -6.66 -17.41
N ASP A 109 -4.66 -6.84 -18.45
CA ASP A 109 -5.95 -7.54 -18.34
C ASP A 109 -5.83 -9.01 -18.76
N VAL A 110 -5.44 -9.86 -17.80
CA VAL A 110 -5.26 -11.31 -18.01
C VAL A 110 -6.50 -12.15 -17.70
N ALA A 111 -7.66 -11.51 -17.45
CA ALA A 111 -8.87 -12.18 -16.96
C ALA A 111 -9.46 -13.23 -17.91
N GLY A 112 -9.05 -13.26 -19.19
CA GLY A 112 -9.50 -14.24 -20.19
C GLY A 112 -8.70 -15.54 -20.22
N ASN A 113 -7.42 -15.48 -20.62
CA ASN A 113 -6.68 -16.66 -21.12
C ASN A 113 -5.95 -17.49 -20.06
N SER A 114 -5.68 -16.92 -18.88
CA SER A 114 -5.04 -17.60 -17.75
C SER A 114 -5.19 -16.66 -16.56
N ALA A 115 -6.25 -16.83 -15.77
CA ALA A 115 -6.41 -16.01 -14.57
C ALA A 115 -5.16 -16.21 -13.69
N THR A 116 -4.31 -15.18 -13.63
CA THR A 116 -3.11 -15.14 -12.79
C THR A 116 -3.08 -13.85 -12.00
N VAL A 117 -2.44 -13.88 -10.83
CA VAL A 117 -2.08 -12.65 -10.13
C VAL A 117 -0.95 -11.96 -10.91
N LEU A 118 -1.13 -10.70 -11.31
CA LEU A 118 -0.05 -9.96 -11.97
C LEU A 118 0.90 -9.35 -10.95
N ILE A 119 2.19 -9.46 -11.21
CA ILE A 119 3.25 -8.91 -10.35
C ILE A 119 4.14 -8.00 -11.19
N CYS A 120 4.34 -6.76 -10.75
CA CYS A 120 5.28 -5.83 -11.40
C CYS A 120 5.86 -4.80 -10.41
N SER A 121 6.80 -3.98 -10.88
CA SER A 121 7.38 -2.92 -10.04
C SER A 121 6.56 -1.63 -10.10
N TYR A 122 6.67 -0.77 -9.08
CA TYR A 122 5.97 0.53 -9.09
C TYR A 122 6.36 1.37 -10.29
N GLN A 123 7.64 1.40 -10.65
CA GLN A 123 8.15 2.17 -11.78
C GLN A 123 7.53 1.68 -13.10
N PHE A 124 7.42 0.36 -13.25
CA PHE A 124 6.83 -0.23 -14.44
C PHE A 124 5.33 0.06 -14.52
N ALA A 125 4.58 -0.15 -13.43
CA ALA A 125 3.16 0.15 -13.34
C ALA A 125 2.88 1.64 -13.61
N ALA A 126 3.64 2.55 -13.00
CA ALA A 126 3.50 3.99 -13.24
C ALA A 126 3.81 4.37 -14.69
N GLY A 127 4.83 3.75 -15.31
CA GLY A 127 5.13 3.95 -16.73
C GLY A 127 4.03 3.45 -17.68
N LYS A 128 3.11 2.63 -17.18
CA LYS A 128 1.95 2.05 -17.90
C LYS A 128 0.62 2.45 -17.24
N ALA A 129 0.57 3.63 -16.64
CA ALA A 129 -0.56 4.08 -15.83
C ALA A 129 -1.93 3.97 -16.53
N LYS A 130 -2.01 4.30 -17.82
CA LYS A 130 -3.27 4.20 -18.60
C LYS A 130 -3.76 2.74 -18.68
N ASP A 131 -2.87 1.83 -18.98
CA ASP A 131 -3.16 0.40 -19.10
C ASP A 131 -3.56 -0.16 -17.74
N VAL A 132 -2.82 0.19 -16.68
CA VAL A 132 -3.12 -0.16 -15.29
C VAL A 132 -4.50 0.36 -14.87
N GLN A 133 -4.81 1.61 -15.17
CA GLN A 133 -6.07 2.27 -14.77
C GLN A 133 -7.29 1.68 -15.48
N SER A 134 -7.12 1.20 -16.72
CA SER A 134 -8.23 0.63 -17.50
C SER A 134 -8.69 -0.75 -17.01
N VAL A 135 -7.88 -1.44 -16.20
CA VAL A 135 -8.25 -2.74 -15.64
C VAL A 135 -9.13 -2.54 -14.40
N PRO A 136 -10.31 -3.19 -14.31
CA PRO A 136 -11.16 -3.14 -13.13
C PRO A 136 -10.62 -4.08 -12.05
N TRP A 137 -9.52 -3.69 -11.40
CA TRP A 137 -8.87 -4.48 -10.36
C TRP A 137 -9.81 -4.76 -9.18
N ASP A 138 -9.86 -6.02 -8.75
CA ASP A 138 -10.56 -6.45 -7.54
C ASP A 138 -9.77 -6.13 -6.27
N LEU A 139 -8.44 -6.25 -6.36
CA LEU A 139 -7.49 -6.01 -5.28
C LEU A 139 -6.15 -5.56 -5.84
N VAL A 140 -5.53 -4.61 -5.17
CA VAL A 140 -4.14 -4.21 -5.42
C VAL A 140 -3.34 -4.32 -4.13
N VAL A 141 -2.34 -5.18 -4.12
CA VAL A 141 -1.37 -5.28 -3.03
C VAL A 141 -0.16 -4.42 -3.38
N VAL A 142 0.26 -3.61 -2.43
CA VAL A 142 1.36 -2.67 -2.56
C VAL A 142 2.35 -2.98 -1.45
N ASP A 143 3.34 -3.79 -1.77
CA ASP A 143 4.39 -4.16 -0.83
C ASP A 143 5.28 -2.95 -0.53
N GLU A 144 6.17 -3.03 0.47
CA GLU A 144 7.12 -1.98 0.88
C GLU A 144 6.61 -0.54 0.75
N ALA A 145 5.38 -0.31 1.22
CA ALA A 145 4.61 0.91 0.97
C ALA A 145 5.26 2.16 1.58
N HIS A 146 6.22 2.00 2.50
CA HIS A 146 7.06 3.10 3.00
C HIS A 146 7.69 3.93 1.86
N ARG A 147 7.93 3.34 0.68
CA ARG A 147 8.43 4.05 -0.52
C ARG A 147 7.44 5.09 -1.07
N LEU A 148 6.16 4.97 -0.74
CA LEU A 148 5.06 5.79 -1.25
C LEU A 148 4.61 6.86 -0.24
N ARG A 149 5.13 6.84 1.00
CA ARG A 149 4.73 7.75 2.08
C ARG A 149 4.93 9.24 1.78
N ASN A 150 5.73 9.58 0.78
CA ASN A 150 5.95 10.96 0.32
C ASN A 150 5.19 11.29 -0.97
N VAL A 151 4.10 10.59 -1.28
CA VAL A 151 3.29 10.82 -2.50
C VAL A 151 2.72 12.24 -2.59
N TYR A 152 2.54 12.91 -1.46
CA TYR A 152 2.09 14.31 -1.41
C TYR A 152 3.13 15.31 -1.92
N LYS A 153 4.41 14.90 -2.04
CA LYS A 153 5.49 15.77 -2.53
C LYS A 153 5.53 15.79 -4.07
N PRO A 154 5.62 16.97 -4.72
CA PRO A 154 5.70 17.11 -6.18
C PRO A 154 6.86 16.37 -6.86
N GLU A 155 7.92 16.04 -6.13
CA GLU A 155 9.09 15.34 -6.65
C GLU A 155 8.83 13.84 -6.82
N ASN A 156 7.91 13.27 -6.04
CA ASN A 156 7.60 11.84 -6.06
C ASN A 156 6.60 11.46 -7.17
N LYS A 157 6.99 11.72 -8.43
CA LYS A 157 6.14 11.55 -9.62
C LYS A 157 5.61 10.12 -9.76
N THR A 158 6.46 9.11 -9.56
CA THR A 158 6.09 7.70 -9.68
C THR A 158 4.96 7.33 -8.72
N ALA A 159 5.07 7.71 -7.45
CA ALA A 159 4.03 7.41 -6.46
C ALA A 159 2.71 8.10 -6.80
N ARG A 160 2.73 9.35 -7.28
CA ARG A 160 1.51 10.08 -7.66
C ARG A 160 0.82 9.47 -8.87
N ILE A 161 1.58 9.19 -9.93
CA ILE A 161 1.05 8.55 -11.14
C ILE A 161 0.40 7.21 -10.78
N LEU A 162 1.08 6.40 -9.95
CA LEU A 162 0.56 5.11 -9.54
C LEU A 162 -0.69 5.24 -8.66
N ARG A 163 -0.70 6.16 -7.69
CA ARG A 163 -1.89 6.47 -6.87
C ARG A 163 -3.09 6.83 -7.73
N ASP A 164 -2.88 7.71 -8.71
CA ASP A 164 -3.95 8.21 -9.57
C ASP A 164 -4.47 7.11 -10.50
N ALA A 165 -3.58 6.26 -11.03
CA ALA A 165 -3.95 5.07 -11.80
C ALA A 165 -4.75 4.04 -10.97
N LEU A 166 -4.47 3.95 -9.66
CA LEU A 166 -5.07 2.99 -8.73
C LEU A 166 -6.13 3.63 -7.80
N ARG A 167 -6.74 4.73 -8.20
CA ARG A 167 -7.71 5.49 -7.39
C ARG A 167 -8.99 4.71 -7.05
N LEU A 168 -9.39 3.79 -7.91
CA LEU A 168 -10.66 3.06 -7.81
C LEU A 168 -10.59 1.76 -6.97
N PRO A 169 -9.64 0.84 -7.21
CA PRO A 169 -9.69 -0.48 -6.59
C PRO A 169 -9.42 -0.48 -5.09
N HIS A 170 -9.81 -1.59 -4.45
CA HIS A 170 -9.39 -1.89 -3.08
C HIS A 170 -7.87 -2.11 -3.04
N LYS A 171 -7.20 -1.46 -2.09
CA LYS A 171 -5.75 -1.51 -1.93
C LYS A 171 -5.36 -2.11 -0.59
N VAL A 172 -4.27 -2.86 -0.54
CA VAL A 172 -3.63 -3.26 0.71
C VAL A 172 -2.17 -2.89 0.64
N LEU A 173 -1.74 -2.01 1.55
CA LEU A 173 -0.36 -1.54 1.63
C LEU A 173 0.35 -2.36 2.70
N LEU A 174 1.47 -2.99 2.35
CA LEU A 174 2.30 -3.72 3.30
C LEU A 174 3.54 -2.89 3.60
N THR A 175 3.84 -2.66 4.86
CA THR A 175 5.05 -1.96 5.24
C THR A 175 5.49 -2.34 6.64
N ALA A 176 6.79 -2.45 6.88
CA ALA A 176 7.30 -2.62 8.23
C ALA A 176 7.57 -1.30 8.96
N THR A 177 7.49 -0.17 8.25
CA THR A 177 7.84 1.15 8.75
C THR A 177 6.86 2.19 8.19
N PRO A 178 5.59 2.16 8.61
CA PRO A 178 4.58 3.09 8.09
C PRO A 178 4.95 4.56 8.38
N LEU A 179 5.63 4.80 9.50
CA LEU A 179 6.05 6.10 10.00
C LEU A 179 7.52 6.06 10.40
N GLN A 180 8.29 7.08 9.99
CA GLN A 180 9.68 7.25 10.43
C GLN A 180 9.91 8.60 11.11
N ASN A 181 9.46 9.71 10.52
CA ASN A 181 9.88 11.05 10.95
C ASN A 181 8.73 12.02 11.23
N SER A 182 7.59 11.85 10.57
CA SER A 182 6.51 12.85 10.59
C SER A 182 5.15 12.22 10.28
N LEU A 183 4.09 12.78 10.87
CA LEU A 183 2.71 12.46 10.54
C LEU A 183 2.35 12.72 9.06
N LEU A 184 3.11 13.56 8.37
CA LEU A 184 2.95 13.74 6.92
C LEU A 184 3.22 12.44 6.13
N GLU A 185 4.04 11.53 6.67
CA GLU A 185 4.27 10.23 6.05
C GLU A 185 3.00 9.34 6.12
N LEU A 186 2.26 9.40 7.22
CA LEU A 186 0.96 8.74 7.36
C LEU A 186 -0.07 9.35 6.40
N TYR A 187 -0.12 10.69 6.29
CA TYR A 187 -0.95 11.37 5.30
C TYR A 187 -0.64 10.85 3.89
N GLY A 188 0.63 10.67 3.54
CA GLY A 188 1.01 10.12 2.24
C GLY A 188 0.50 8.69 2.01
N LEU A 189 0.67 7.78 2.98
CA LEU A 189 0.18 6.40 2.84
C LEU A 189 -1.35 6.34 2.75
N VAL A 190 -2.06 7.07 3.61
CA VAL A 190 -3.53 7.09 3.61
C VAL A 190 -4.08 7.76 2.37
N SER A 191 -3.48 8.86 1.90
CA SER A 191 -3.89 9.50 0.64
C SER A 191 -3.59 8.64 -0.58
N PHE A 192 -2.64 7.69 -0.48
CA PHE A 192 -2.45 6.66 -1.51
C PHE A 192 -3.65 5.69 -1.54
N VAL A 193 -4.17 5.29 -0.38
CA VAL A 193 -5.34 4.42 -0.25
C VAL A 193 -6.62 5.15 -0.68
N ASP A 194 -6.90 6.29 -0.08
CA ASP A 194 -8.06 7.12 -0.37
C ASP A 194 -7.79 8.58 0.01
N GLN A 195 -7.72 9.46 -1.00
CA GLN A 195 -7.47 10.89 -0.84
C GLN A 195 -8.57 11.62 -0.03
N ARG A 196 -9.72 10.99 0.21
CA ARG A 196 -10.84 11.62 0.92
C ARG A 196 -10.76 11.51 2.44
N VAL A 197 -9.90 10.64 2.96
CA VAL A 197 -9.87 10.32 4.40
C VAL A 197 -9.40 11.51 5.25
N PHE A 198 -8.35 12.21 4.81
CA PHE A 198 -7.75 13.32 5.57
C PHE A 198 -8.00 14.70 4.97
N GLY A 199 -8.74 14.80 3.87
CA GLY A 199 -8.91 16.07 3.14
C GLY A 199 -7.63 16.50 2.44
N ASP A 200 -7.47 17.80 2.22
CA ASP A 200 -6.32 18.38 1.54
C ASP A 200 -5.09 18.51 2.44
N LEU A 201 -3.92 18.66 1.80
CA LEU A 201 -2.63 18.69 2.48
C LEU A 201 -2.47 19.93 3.38
N ASP A 202 -3.03 21.07 3.00
CA ASP A 202 -2.86 22.32 3.73
C ASP A 202 -3.66 22.31 5.03
N SER A 203 -4.90 21.81 4.97
CA SER A 203 -5.73 21.52 6.15
C SER A 203 -5.03 20.55 7.10
N PHE A 204 -4.48 19.45 6.58
CA PHE A 204 -3.76 18.48 7.40
C PHE A 204 -2.49 19.08 8.04
N ARG A 205 -1.74 19.91 7.30
CA ARG A 205 -0.54 20.60 7.81
C ARG A 205 -0.88 21.61 8.89
N ALA A 206 -1.96 22.38 8.74
CA ALA A 206 -2.39 23.33 9.75
C ALA A 206 -2.70 22.63 11.07
N GLN A 207 -3.30 21.43 11.01
CA GLN A 207 -3.68 20.67 12.18
C GLN A 207 -2.53 19.86 12.81
N PHE A 208 -1.61 19.31 12.00
CA PHE A 208 -0.63 18.32 12.46
C PHE A 208 0.84 18.59 12.07
N GLY A 209 1.12 19.69 11.36
CA GLY A 209 2.42 19.93 10.70
C GLY A 209 3.62 20.16 11.63
N GLN A 210 3.40 20.50 12.90
CA GLN A 210 4.47 20.78 13.87
C GLN A 210 4.86 19.55 14.72
N LEU A 211 4.11 18.44 14.64
CA LEU A 211 4.37 17.24 15.42
C LEU A 211 5.54 16.46 14.82
N LYS A 212 6.74 16.64 15.39
CA LYS A 212 7.91 15.79 15.13
C LYS A 212 7.90 14.61 16.10
N ILE A 213 8.00 13.40 15.56
CA ILE A 213 7.98 12.16 16.35
C ILE A 213 9.26 12.05 17.23
N GLN A 214 10.39 12.58 16.76
CA GLN A 214 11.69 12.48 17.44
C GLN A 214 11.77 13.26 18.76
N ALA A 215 11.23 14.49 18.82
CA ALA A 215 11.44 15.43 19.93
C ALA A 215 10.82 14.98 21.27
N ARG A 216 9.90 14.00 21.24
CA ARG A 216 9.28 13.42 22.43
C ARG A 216 9.95 12.13 22.89
N ARG A 217 10.71 11.46 22.01
CA ARG A 217 11.44 10.23 22.36
C ARG A 217 12.66 10.55 23.22
N ASP A 218 13.36 11.64 22.90
CA ASP A 218 14.53 12.08 23.66
C ASP A 218 14.13 12.58 25.06
N SER A 219 13.02 13.33 25.18
CA SER A 219 12.54 13.81 26.49
C SER A 219 12.08 12.69 27.44
N LEU A 220 11.55 11.59 26.90
CA LEU A 220 11.13 10.42 27.69
C LEU A 220 12.32 9.55 28.13
N ILE A 221 13.39 9.50 27.33
CA ILE A 221 14.65 8.83 27.71
C ILE A 221 15.31 9.62 28.85
N ASP A 222 15.37 10.96 28.73
CA ASP A 222 15.93 11.82 29.78
C ASP A 222 15.15 11.71 31.11
N GLU A 223 13.82 11.57 31.07
CA GLU A 223 12.98 11.36 32.27
C GLU A 223 13.15 9.96 32.89
N LEU A 224 13.45 8.93 32.09
CA LEU A 224 13.67 7.56 32.56
C LEU A 224 15.10 7.32 33.06
N GLU A 225 16.10 8.08 32.59
CA GLU A 225 17.48 8.06 33.12
C GLU A 225 17.61 8.82 34.46
N LEU A 226 16.57 9.55 34.87
CA LEU A 226 16.46 10.26 36.15
C LEU A 226 15.73 9.46 37.25
N LEU A 227 15.32 8.22 36.97
CA LEU A 227 14.75 7.24 37.93
C LEU A 227 15.72 6.08 38.18
#